data_AF-A0A673YJZ4-F1
#
_entry.id   AF-A0A673YJZ4-F1
#
_cell.length_a   1.000
_cell.length_b   1.000
_cell.length_c   1.000
_cell.angle_alpha   90.00
_cell.angle_beta   90.00
_cell.angle_gamma   90.00
#
_symmetry.space_group_name_H-M   'P 1'
#
loop_
_entity.id
_entity.type
_entity.pdbx_description
1 polymer ?
#
loop_
_entity_poly.entity_id
_entity_poly.type
_entity_poly.pdbx_seq_one_letter_code
_entity_poly.pdbx_strand_id
1 'polypeptide(L)'
;MVESPDQVSTVRIPSEYADLAIAFCKKRATRLPPHRRGDCVINLQVKATLPSSHMYPLSQEETLAMETYVTESLRQGYIRHSMSPVSSSFFFVKKKDGGLRPCIDYRGINSIIVGFSYPLPLIATAVESFHRACFFTKLDLRSAYNLVRIRGGDEWKTTFSTTSGHYEYLVMPYGLKNAPAMFQSFVNEILRDLHVQGVVVYIDDILIYSATRAAHVSLVRKVLGRLLEHDLYIKAEKCVFFKRAVSFLGYRISTSGVVMECDRVKAGRNWPTPTTVKEVQ
;
A
#
# COMPACT_ATOMS: atom_id res chain seq x y z
N MET A 1 0.41 -2.09 -12.78
CA MET A 1 1.62 -2.78 -13.24
C MET A 1 2.12 -3.60 -12.09
N VAL A 2 2.24 -4.90 -12.30
CA VAL A 2 3.10 -5.73 -11.46
C VAL A 2 4.53 -5.20 -11.66
N GLU A 3 5.24 -4.89 -10.57
CA GLU A 3 6.62 -4.43 -10.72
C GLU A 3 7.47 -5.58 -11.26
N SER A 4 8.23 -5.32 -12.33
CA SER A 4 9.16 -6.30 -12.88
C SER A 4 10.36 -6.48 -11.94
N PRO A 5 10.74 -7.74 -11.61
CA PRO A 5 11.88 -8.02 -10.74
C PRO A 5 13.23 -7.57 -11.32
N ASP A 6 13.30 -7.36 -12.64
CA ASP A 6 14.57 -7.20 -13.38
C ASP A 6 15.00 -5.73 -13.54
N GLN A 7 14.18 -4.76 -13.12
CA GLN A 7 14.59 -3.35 -13.17
C GLN A 7 15.59 -3.00 -12.07
N VAL A 8 16.85 -2.72 -12.42
CA VAL A 8 17.86 -2.28 -11.45
C VAL A 8 17.47 -0.91 -10.85
N SER A 9 17.54 -0.78 -9.52
CA SER A 9 17.35 0.52 -8.84
C SER A 9 18.68 1.29 -8.90
N THR A 10 18.66 2.53 -9.37
CA THR A 10 19.83 3.43 -9.41
C THR A 10 19.98 4.26 -8.13
N VAL A 11 19.16 3.99 -7.11
CA VAL A 11 19.07 4.83 -5.92
C VAL A 11 20.22 4.53 -4.97
N ARG A 12 20.94 5.58 -4.56
CA ARG A 12 22.03 5.48 -3.61
C ARG A 12 21.48 5.39 -2.18
N ILE A 13 21.55 4.20 -1.60
CA ILE A 13 21.25 3.96 -0.18
C ILE A 13 22.36 4.59 0.66
N PRO A 14 22.06 5.28 1.78
CA PRO A 14 23.08 5.79 2.70
C PRO A 14 24.03 4.69 3.17
N SER A 15 25.32 5.01 3.31
CA SER A 15 26.35 4.03 3.67
C SER A 15 26.11 3.38 5.04
N GLU A 16 25.41 4.07 5.94
CA GLU A 16 25.01 3.56 7.26
C GLU A 16 24.07 2.35 7.20
N TYR A 17 23.46 2.10 6.04
CA TYR A 17 22.51 0.99 5.80
C TYR A 17 22.97 0.07 4.66
N ALA A 18 24.22 0.16 4.23
CA ALA A 18 24.73 -0.62 3.10
C ALA A 18 24.66 -2.14 3.34
N ASP A 19 24.87 -2.57 4.58
CA ASP A 19 24.71 -3.97 5.03
C ASP A 19 23.24 -4.44 5.00
N LEU A 20 22.29 -3.51 5.05
CA LEU A 20 20.85 -3.77 4.94
C LEU A 20 20.31 -3.48 3.53
N ALA A 21 21.17 -3.38 2.51
CA ALA A 21 20.77 -3.14 1.12
C ALA A 21 19.73 -4.16 0.61
N ILE A 22 19.70 -5.35 1.21
CA ILE A 22 18.73 -6.40 0.92
C ILE A 22 17.27 -5.99 1.21
N ALA A 23 17.04 -5.04 2.14
CA ALA A 23 15.73 -4.45 2.40
C ALA A 23 15.15 -3.71 1.20
N PHE A 24 15.98 -3.35 0.22
CA PHE A 24 15.59 -2.61 -0.98
C PHE A 24 15.54 -3.51 -2.23
N CYS A 25 15.70 -4.83 -2.07
CA CYS A 25 15.78 -5.79 -3.17
C CYS A 25 14.43 -6.02 -3.84
N LYS A 26 14.31 -5.64 -5.12
CA LYS A 26 13.08 -5.85 -5.91
C LYS A 26 12.73 -7.32 -6.12
N LYS A 27 13.73 -8.15 -6.47
CA LYS A 27 13.52 -9.58 -6.76
C LYS A 27 12.96 -10.37 -5.58
N ARG A 28 13.31 -9.98 -4.34
CA ARG A 28 12.74 -10.61 -3.15
C ARG A 28 11.34 -10.08 -2.83
N ALA A 29 11.09 -8.80 -3.10
CA ALA A 29 9.77 -8.19 -2.96
C ALA A 29 8.73 -8.77 -3.92
N THR A 30 9.13 -9.37 -5.03
CA THR A 30 8.23 -9.97 -6.03
C THR A 30 7.89 -11.44 -5.77
N ARG A 31 8.30 -11.99 -4.62
CA ARG A 31 7.98 -13.37 -4.25
C ARG A 31 6.62 -13.41 -3.57
N LEU A 32 5.89 -14.49 -3.80
CA LEU A 32 4.67 -14.79 -3.07
C LEU A 32 4.97 -14.88 -1.57
N PRO A 33 4.38 -14.02 -0.72
CA PRO A 33 4.61 -14.07 0.73
C PRO A 33 4.05 -15.39 1.32
N PRO A 34 4.61 -15.89 2.43
CA PRO A 34 4.04 -17.03 3.14
C PRO A 34 2.73 -16.63 3.84
N HIS A 35 1.89 -17.63 4.14
CA HIS A 35 0.72 -17.44 5.00
C HIS A 35 1.13 -17.11 6.44
N ARG A 36 0.42 -16.17 7.07
CA ARG A 36 0.71 -15.66 8.42
C ARG A 36 -0.59 -15.37 9.17
N ARG A 37 -0.51 -15.11 10.48
CA ARG A 37 -1.68 -14.71 11.29
C ARG A 37 -2.33 -13.40 10.81
N GLY A 38 -1.53 -12.52 10.18
CA GLY A 38 -1.98 -11.24 9.63
C GLY A 38 -2.54 -11.30 8.20
N ASP A 39 -2.87 -12.49 7.69
CA ASP A 39 -3.46 -12.63 6.34
C ASP A 39 -4.78 -11.87 6.23
N CYS A 40 -5.04 -11.35 5.03
CA CYS A 40 -6.23 -10.55 4.74
C CYS A 40 -7.48 -11.44 4.79
N VAL A 41 -8.36 -11.12 5.74
CA VAL A 41 -9.62 -11.81 5.97
C VAL A 41 -10.75 -11.11 5.20
N ILE A 42 -11.56 -11.90 4.50
CA ILE A 42 -12.73 -11.41 3.76
C ILE A 42 -13.99 -12.07 4.32
N ASN A 43 -14.49 -11.54 5.43
CA ASN A 43 -15.75 -12.01 6.04
C ASN A 43 -16.94 -11.38 5.33
N LEU A 44 -17.84 -12.21 4.79
CA LEU A 44 -19.08 -11.78 4.18
C LEU A 44 -20.19 -11.69 5.23
N GLN A 45 -21.16 -10.82 5.02
CA GLN A 45 -22.37 -10.74 5.83
C GLN A 45 -23.16 -12.05 5.76
N VAL A 46 -23.83 -12.42 6.85
CA VAL A 46 -24.62 -13.64 6.94
C VAL A 46 -25.76 -13.61 5.91
N LYS A 47 -25.89 -14.68 5.10
CA LYS A 47 -26.88 -14.81 4.01
C LYS A 47 -26.76 -13.74 2.91
N ALA A 48 -25.58 -13.14 2.73
CA ALA A 48 -25.34 -12.22 1.62
C ALA A 48 -25.57 -12.91 0.27
N THR A 49 -26.27 -12.22 -0.64
CA THR A 49 -26.36 -12.66 -2.05
C THR A 49 -25.05 -12.31 -2.75
N LEU A 50 -24.50 -13.29 -3.45
CA LEU A 50 -23.25 -13.11 -4.19
C LEU A 50 -23.46 -12.15 -5.37
N PRO A 51 -22.59 -11.15 -5.56
CA PRO A 51 -22.74 -10.18 -6.63
C PRO A 51 -22.43 -10.82 -7.98
N SER A 52 -23.16 -10.40 -9.01
CA SER A 52 -22.81 -10.66 -10.41
C SER A 52 -21.96 -9.52 -10.96
N SER A 53 -20.98 -9.86 -11.80
CA SER A 53 -20.18 -8.87 -12.54
C SER A 53 -20.48 -8.93 -14.02
N HIS A 54 -20.34 -7.78 -14.68
CA HIS A 54 -20.28 -7.68 -16.14
C HIS A 54 -18.83 -7.52 -16.59
N MET A 55 -18.55 -7.69 -17.87
CA MET A 55 -17.21 -7.44 -18.42
C MET A 55 -17.19 -6.04 -19.03
N TYR A 56 -16.16 -5.26 -18.71
CA TYR A 56 -15.93 -3.99 -19.37
C TYR A 56 -15.25 -4.23 -20.72
N PRO A 57 -15.70 -3.57 -21.80
CA PRO A 57 -14.98 -3.60 -23.05
C PRO A 57 -13.62 -2.92 -22.86
N LEU A 58 -12.55 -3.56 -23.33
CA LEU A 58 -11.20 -3.01 -23.32
C LEU A 58 -10.80 -2.61 -24.74
N SER A 59 -10.10 -1.50 -24.88
CA SER A 59 -9.42 -1.15 -26.13
C SER A 59 -8.31 -2.17 -26.46
N GLN A 60 -7.77 -2.11 -27.68
CA GLN A 60 -6.68 -3.00 -28.09
C GLN A 60 -5.44 -2.82 -27.19
N GLU A 61 -5.08 -1.57 -26.88
CA GLU A 61 -3.96 -1.24 -25.98
C GLU A 61 -4.19 -1.80 -24.57
N GLU A 62 -5.40 -1.65 -24.04
CA GLU A 62 -5.77 -2.18 -22.73
C GLU A 62 -5.77 -3.71 -22.72
N THR A 63 -6.20 -4.36 -23.79
CA THR A 63 -6.20 -5.83 -23.91
C THR A 63 -4.78 -6.38 -23.82
N LEU A 64 -3.83 -5.79 -24.57
CA LEU A 64 -2.41 -6.13 -24.51
C LEU A 64 -1.82 -5.91 -23.11
N ALA A 65 -2.17 -4.79 -22.48
CA ALA A 65 -1.73 -4.48 -21.13
C ALA A 65 -2.31 -5.45 -20.08
N MET A 66 -3.55 -5.90 -20.27
CA MET A 66 -4.23 -6.89 -19.43
C MET A 66 -3.57 -8.26 -19.56
N GLU A 67 -3.30 -8.74 -20.77
CA GLU A 67 -2.61 -10.01 -21.01
C GLU A 67 -1.21 -10.02 -20.37
N THR A 68 -0.47 -8.92 -20.53
CA THR A 68 0.83 -8.74 -19.88
C THR A 68 0.69 -8.77 -18.35
N TYR A 69 -0.31 -8.09 -17.81
CA TYR A 69 -0.58 -8.07 -16.36
C TYR A 69 -0.90 -9.46 -15.81
N VAL A 70 -1.80 -10.20 -16.48
CA VAL A 70 -2.22 -11.53 -16.08
C VAL A 70 -1.05 -12.50 -16.15
N THR A 71 -0.30 -12.50 -17.26
CA THR A 71 0.86 -13.38 -17.46
C THR A 71 1.92 -13.16 -16.38
N GLU A 72 2.26 -11.91 -16.08
CA GLU A 72 3.25 -11.60 -15.05
C GLU A 72 2.73 -11.94 -13.65
N SER A 73 1.45 -11.66 -13.35
CA SER A 73 0.85 -11.96 -12.06
C SER A 73 0.77 -13.47 -11.80
N LEU A 74 0.49 -14.27 -12.83
CA LEU A 74 0.54 -15.74 -12.77
C LEU A 74 1.97 -16.22 -12.54
N ARG A 75 2.94 -15.68 -13.27
CA ARG A 75 4.37 -16.01 -13.12
C ARG A 75 4.88 -15.73 -11.71
N GLN A 76 4.45 -14.62 -11.11
CA GLN A 76 4.80 -14.26 -9.73
C GLN A 76 4.00 -15.03 -8.66
N GLY A 77 2.96 -15.77 -9.07
CA GLY A 77 2.07 -16.51 -8.19
C GLY A 77 1.12 -15.61 -7.39
N TYR A 78 0.94 -14.34 -7.78
CA TYR A 78 0.00 -13.43 -7.12
C TYR A 78 -1.45 -13.75 -7.44
N ILE A 79 -1.70 -14.34 -8.59
CA ILE A 79 -3.02 -14.81 -9.00
C ILE A 79 -2.92 -16.27 -9.44
N ARG A 80 -4.07 -16.94 -9.49
CA ARG A 80 -4.24 -18.25 -10.12
C ARG A 80 -5.57 -18.32 -10.85
N HIS A 81 -5.77 -19.32 -11.69
CA HIS A 81 -7.06 -19.60 -12.30
C HIS A 81 -8.12 -19.89 -11.21
N SER A 82 -9.33 -19.37 -11.44
CA SER A 82 -10.45 -19.50 -10.50
C SER A 82 -11.64 -20.19 -11.14
N MET A 83 -12.41 -20.93 -10.34
CA MET A 83 -13.73 -21.47 -10.68
C MET A 83 -14.80 -20.88 -9.74
N SER A 84 -14.54 -19.69 -9.20
CA SER A 84 -15.39 -19.05 -8.22
C SER A 84 -16.79 -18.75 -8.78
N PRO A 85 -17.85 -18.88 -7.96
CA PRO A 85 -19.21 -18.46 -8.32
C PRO A 85 -19.36 -16.92 -8.35
N VAL A 86 -18.37 -16.18 -7.85
CA VAL A 86 -18.32 -14.72 -7.92
C VAL A 86 -17.28 -14.30 -8.93
N SER A 87 -17.54 -13.21 -9.62
CA SER A 87 -16.48 -12.48 -10.30
C SER A 87 -16.65 -10.97 -10.13
N SER A 88 -15.56 -10.26 -10.33
CA SER A 88 -15.46 -8.80 -10.36
C SER A 88 -14.91 -8.36 -11.71
N SER A 89 -15.30 -7.17 -12.15
CA SER A 89 -14.92 -6.67 -13.48
C SER A 89 -13.48 -6.12 -13.48
N PHE A 90 -12.69 -6.45 -14.49
CA PHE A 90 -11.36 -5.87 -14.71
C PHE A 90 -11.43 -4.66 -15.63
N PHE A 91 -10.71 -3.57 -15.32
CA PHE A 91 -10.59 -2.39 -16.18
C PHE A 91 -9.28 -1.64 -15.91
N PHE A 92 -9.02 -0.58 -16.68
CA PHE A 92 -7.87 0.29 -16.47
C PHE A 92 -8.26 1.72 -16.10
N VAL A 93 -7.38 2.34 -15.31
CA VAL A 93 -7.37 3.78 -15.08
C VAL A 93 -6.07 4.35 -15.61
N LYS A 94 -6.15 5.45 -16.37
CA LYS A 94 -4.98 6.20 -16.84
C LYS A 94 -4.29 6.86 -15.65
N LYS A 95 -2.99 6.61 -15.51
CA LYS A 95 -2.14 7.34 -14.58
C LYS A 95 -1.83 8.74 -15.14
N LYS A 96 -1.45 9.67 -14.26
CA LYS A 96 -0.99 11.01 -14.64
C LYS A 96 0.27 10.98 -15.51
N ASP A 97 1.08 9.93 -15.40
CA ASP A 97 2.32 9.72 -16.16
C ASP A 97 2.08 9.03 -17.52
N GLY A 98 0.83 8.82 -17.93
CA GLY A 98 0.46 8.18 -19.20
C GLY A 98 0.37 6.65 -19.15
N GLY A 99 0.76 5.99 -18.05
CA GLY A 99 0.66 4.54 -17.93
C GLY A 99 -0.74 4.02 -17.57
N LEU A 100 -1.01 2.75 -17.84
CA LEU A 100 -2.24 2.07 -17.42
C LEU A 100 -2.12 1.44 -16.02
N ARG A 101 -3.13 1.66 -15.17
CA ARG A 101 -3.27 1.02 -13.86
C ARG A 101 -4.40 -0.01 -13.89
N PRO A 102 -4.10 -1.32 -13.74
CA PRO A 102 -5.15 -2.34 -13.66
C PRO A 102 -5.94 -2.12 -12.37
N CYS A 103 -7.26 -2.18 -12.50
CA CYS A 103 -8.22 -2.00 -11.42
C CYS A 103 -9.26 -3.11 -11.50
N ILE A 104 -9.62 -3.65 -10.32
CA ILE A 104 -10.70 -4.61 -10.18
C ILE A 104 -11.85 -3.90 -9.51
N ASP A 105 -13.04 -3.99 -10.10
CA ASP A 105 -14.24 -3.41 -9.53
C ASP A 105 -14.82 -4.30 -8.42
N TYR A 106 -14.28 -4.15 -7.22
CA TYR A 106 -14.77 -4.84 -6.03
C TYR A 106 -16.01 -4.20 -5.41
N ARG A 107 -16.70 -3.23 -6.04
CA ARG A 107 -17.87 -2.56 -5.41
C ARG A 107 -18.94 -3.56 -4.99
N GLY A 108 -19.23 -4.56 -5.83
CA GLY A 108 -20.18 -5.63 -5.54
C GLY A 108 -19.79 -6.41 -4.27
N ILE A 109 -18.58 -6.98 -4.24
CA ILE A 109 -18.12 -7.77 -3.09
C ILE A 109 -17.95 -6.90 -1.83
N ASN A 110 -17.46 -5.67 -1.97
CA ASN A 110 -17.27 -4.73 -0.87
C ASN A 110 -18.57 -4.36 -0.15
N SER A 111 -19.70 -4.34 -0.86
CA SER A 111 -21.00 -4.04 -0.27
C SER A 111 -21.43 -5.09 0.77
N ILE A 112 -21.01 -6.34 0.57
CA ILE A 112 -21.36 -7.48 1.43
C ILE A 112 -20.24 -7.92 2.37
N ILE A 113 -19.07 -7.26 2.32
CA ILE A 113 -17.98 -7.49 3.28
C ILE A 113 -18.30 -6.80 4.61
N VAL A 114 -18.17 -7.56 5.71
CA VAL A 114 -18.20 -7.02 7.07
C VAL A 114 -17.03 -6.05 7.24
N GLY A 115 -17.34 -4.80 7.59
CA GLY A 115 -16.34 -3.75 7.71
C GLY A 115 -15.36 -4.03 8.85
N PHE A 116 -14.08 -3.84 8.59
CA PHE A 116 -13.03 -3.82 9.61
C PHE A 116 -12.50 -2.39 9.72
N SER A 117 -12.79 -1.75 10.85
CA SER A 117 -12.27 -0.41 11.16
C SER A 117 -11.05 -0.56 12.06
N TYR A 118 -9.92 -0.03 11.62
CA TYR A 118 -8.69 0.00 12.39
C TYR A 118 -8.24 1.46 12.57
N PRO A 119 -7.86 1.89 13.79
CA PRO A 119 -7.49 3.28 14.02
C PRO A 119 -6.22 3.63 13.22
N LEU A 120 -6.35 4.61 12.34
CA LEU A 120 -5.21 5.24 11.69
C LEU A 120 -4.60 6.28 12.64
N PRO A 121 -3.26 6.41 12.69
CA PRO A 121 -2.66 7.41 13.56
C PRO A 121 -3.07 8.81 13.13
N LEU A 122 -3.56 9.58 14.09
CA LEU A 122 -3.94 10.97 13.85
C LEU A 122 -2.66 11.82 13.84
N ILE A 123 -2.38 12.49 12.71
CA ILE A 123 -1.17 13.32 12.60
C ILE A 123 -1.06 14.36 13.72
N ALA A 124 -2.19 14.92 14.18
CA ALA A 124 -2.24 15.86 15.29
C ALA A 124 -1.60 15.28 16.57
N THR A 125 -1.85 14.00 16.88
CA THR A 125 -1.23 13.32 18.03
C THR A 125 0.27 13.05 17.79
N ALA A 126 0.68 12.87 16.54
CA ALA A 126 2.09 12.70 16.21
C ALA A 126 2.86 14.03 16.26
N VAL A 127 2.18 15.17 16.01
CA VAL A 127 2.79 16.51 16.00
C VAL A 127 3.46 16.87 17.32
N GLU A 128 2.81 16.58 18.44
CA GLU A 128 3.36 16.86 19.77
C GLU A 128 4.69 16.14 20.00
N SER A 129 4.80 14.91 19.50
CA SER A 129 6.01 14.10 19.61
C SER A 129 7.16 14.59 18.73
N PHE A 130 6.90 15.41 17.69
CA PHE A 130 7.93 15.91 16.78
C PHE A 130 8.73 17.09 17.32
N HIS A 131 8.30 17.76 18.40
CA HIS A 131 8.93 19.00 18.86
C HIS A 131 10.43 18.90 19.21
N ARG A 132 10.93 17.69 19.47
CA ARG A 132 12.36 17.44 19.76
C ARG A 132 13.07 16.71 18.62
N ALA A 133 12.38 16.47 17.52
CA ALA A 133 12.91 15.74 16.38
C ALA A 133 13.76 16.66 15.50
N CYS A 134 14.96 16.20 15.20
CA CYS A 134 15.86 16.87 14.28
C CYS A 134 15.93 16.12 12.96
N PHE A 135 16.10 14.81 13.02
CA PHE A 135 16.30 13.95 11.85
C PHE A 135 14.99 13.26 11.49
N PHE A 136 14.63 13.33 10.21
CA PHE A 136 13.47 12.66 9.64
C PHE A 136 13.91 11.75 8.50
N THR A 137 13.36 10.54 8.48
CA THR A 137 13.47 9.59 7.37
C THR A 137 12.08 9.11 7.03
N LYS A 138 11.71 9.12 5.75
CA LYS A 138 10.46 8.53 5.26
C LYS A 138 10.82 7.35 4.37
N LEU A 139 10.23 6.19 4.68
CA LEU A 139 10.32 4.97 3.91
C LEU A 139 8.96 4.68 3.25
N ASP A 140 8.98 4.13 2.04
CA ASP A 140 7.80 3.70 1.28
C ASP A 140 7.89 2.17 1.08
N LEU A 141 6.89 1.42 1.52
CA LEU A 141 6.84 -0.03 1.33
C LEU A 141 6.58 -0.37 -0.14
N ARG A 142 7.43 -1.22 -0.72
CA ARG A 142 7.30 -1.63 -2.10
C ARG A 142 6.12 -2.58 -2.26
N SER A 143 5.19 -2.23 -3.15
CA SER A 143 4.02 -3.07 -3.47
C SER A 143 3.28 -3.54 -2.21
N ALA A 144 3.13 -2.66 -1.22
CA ALA A 144 2.63 -2.92 0.12
C ALA A 144 1.53 -4.01 0.21
N TYR A 145 0.45 -3.88 -0.56
CA TYR A 145 -0.65 -4.86 -0.49
C TYR A 145 -0.30 -6.26 -1.02
N ASN A 146 0.64 -6.38 -1.96
CA ASN A 146 1.08 -7.69 -2.45
C ASN A 146 1.91 -8.46 -1.41
N LEU A 147 2.32 -7.81 -0.31
CA LEU A 147 3.12 -8.41 0.77
C LEU A 147 2.27 -9.20 1.78
N VAL A 148 0.94 -9.11 1.70
CA VAL A 148 0.02 -9.81 2.60
C VAL A 148 -0.78 -10.82 1.79
N ARG A 149 -0.89 -12.06 2.26
CA ARG A 149 -1.71 -13.10 1.63
C ARG A 149 -3.18 -12.85 1.87
N ILE A 150 -4.04 -13.26 0.95
CA ILE A 150 -5.43 -13.54 1.29
C ILE A 150 -5.46 -14.78 2.18
N ARG A 151 -6.30 -14.77 3.23
CA ARG A 151 -6.48 -15.93 4.10
C ARG A 151 -6.92 -17.15 3.28
N GLY A 152 -6.34 -18.32 3.58
CA GLY A 152 -6.74 -19.57 2.94
C GLY A 152 -8.25 -19.83 3.07
N GLY A 153 -8.90 -20.05 1.93
CA GLY A 153 -10.36 -20.22 1.81
C GLY A 153 -11.14 -18.94 1.49
N ASP A 154 -10.49 -17.77 1.50
CA ASP A 154 -11.09 -16.50 1.11
C ASP A 154 -10.70 -16.06 -0.31
N GLU A 155 -9.73 -16.71 -0.96
CA GLU A 155 -9.16 -16.27 -2.25
C GLU A 155 -10.21 -16.12 -3.36
N TRP A 156 -11.16 -17.05 -3.44
CA TRP A 156 -12.26 -17.05 -4.42
C TRP A 156 -13.14 -15.79 -4.37
N LYS A 157 -13.11 -15.03 -3.27
CA LYS A 157 -13.86 -13.77 -3.11
C LYS A 157 -13.19 -12.61 -3.86
N THR A 158 -11.94 -12.79 -4.24
CA THR A 158 -11.15 -11.81 -5.02
C THR A 158 -11.15 -12.10 -6.51
N THR A 159 -11.98 -13.05 -6.96
CA THR A 159 -12.03 -13.43 -8.36
C THR A 159 -12.43 -12.26 -9.25
N PHE A 160 -11.74 -12.15 -10.39
CA PHE A 160 -12.04 -11.22 -11.45
C PHE A 160 -12.04 -11.91 -12.82
N SER A 161 -12.83 -11.35 -13.73
CA SER A 161 -12.93 -11.82 -15.10
C SER A 161 -12.16 -10.90 -16.05
N THR A 162 -11.47 -11.51 -17.00
CA THR A 162 -10.89 -10.87 -18.17
C THR A 162 -11.37 -11.56 -19.43
N THR A 163 -11.09 -10.97 -20.61
CA THR A 163 -11.35 -11.63 -21.90
C THR A 163 -10.56 -12.93 -22.08
N SER A 164 -9.49 -13.14 -21.29
CA SER A 164 -8.63 -14.32 -21.33
C SER A 164 -8.99 -15.40 -20.28
N GLY A 165 -9.90 -15.14 -19.35
CA GLY A 165 -10.32 -16.12 -18.34
C GLY A 165 -10.71 -15.52 -16.98
N HIS A 166 -10.82 -16.41 -16.00
CA HIS A 166 -11.15 -16.08 -14.60
C HIS A 166 -9.95 -16.34 -13.70
N TYR A 167 -9.64 -15.35 -12.86
CA TYR A 167 -8.47 -15.41 -11.98
C TYR A 167 -8.83 -14.89 -10.59
N GLU A 168 -8.19 -15.43 -9.56
CA GLU A 168 -8.33 -14.98 -8.18
C GLU A 168 -6.97 -14.59 -7.61
N TYR A 169 -6.95 -13.59 -6.73
CA TYR A 169 -5.74 -13.18 -6.04
C TYR A 169 -5.44 -14.07 -4.85
N LEU A 170 -4.16 -14.36 -4.71
CA LEU A 170 -3.60 -15.02 -3.53
C LEU A 170 -2.93 -14.02 -2.58
N VAL A 171 -2.60 -12.83 -3.07
CA VAL A 171 -2.12 -11.69 -2.28
C VAL A 171 -3.21 -10.63 -2.19
N MET A 172 -3.15 -9.74 -1.20
CA MET A 172 -4.17 -8.74 -0.98
C MET A 172 -4.20 -7.71 -2.14
N PRO A 173 -5.28 -7.67 -2.95
CA PRO A 173 -5.37 -6.74 -4.06
C PRO A 173 -5.83 -5.35 -3.59
N TYR A 174 -5.50 -4.34 -4.39
CA TYR A 174 -6.08 -3.01 -4.25
C TYR A 174 -7.61 -3.06 -4.48
N GLY A 175 -8.33 -2.16 -3.81
CA GLY A 175 -9.77 -1.97 -4.02
C GLY A 175 -10.67 -2.79 -3.08
N LEU A 176 -10.14 -3.76 -2.34
CA LEU A 176 -10.91 -4.42 -1.27
C LEU A 176 -11.17 -3.45 -0.11
N LYS A 177 -12.40 -3.50 0.42
CA LYS A 177 -12.88 -2.62 1.50
C LYS A 177 -11.95 -2.56 2.71
N ASN A 178 -11.51 -3.72 3.19
CA ASN A 178 -10.74 -3.82 4.43
C ASN A 178 -9.22 -3.80 4.19
N ALA A 179 -8.73 -3.77 2.94
CA ALA A 179 -7.30 -3.91 2.66
C ALA A 179 -6.42 -2.85 3.36
N PRO A 180 -6.77 -1.54 3.35
CA PRO A 180 -5.98 -0.53 4.06
C PRO A 180 -5.91 -0.77 5.57
N ALA A 181 -7.05 -1.10 6.19
CA ALA A 181 -7.15 -1.31 7.63
C ALA A 181 -6.40 -2.58 8.08
N MET A 182 -6.54 -3.68 7.32
CA MET A 182 -5.80 -4.92 7.56
C MET A 182 -4.29 -4.69 7.41
N PHE A 183 -3.87 -3.98 6.37
CA PHE A 183 -2.45 -3.67 6.16
C PHE A 183 -1.88 -2.81 7.30
N GLN A 184 -2.60 -1.76 7.70
CA GLN A 184 -2.19 -0.94 8.84
C GLN A 184 -2.05 -1.78 10.11
N SER A 185 -3.04 -2.63 10.41
CA SER A 185 -3.00 -3.50 11.59
C SER A 185 -1.78 -4.42 11.58
N PHE A 186 -1.46 -4.99 10.43
CA PHE A 186 -0.31 -5.86 10.24
C PHE A 186 1.03 -5.14 10.45
N VAL A 187 1.23 -3.97 9.82
CA VAL A 187 2.49 -3.21 10.00
C VAL A 187 2.60 -2.66 11.43
N ASN A 188 1.48 -2.27 12.04
CA ASN A 188 1.46 -1.83 13.44
C ASN A 188 1.81 -2.95 14.42
N GLU A 189 1.45 -4.20 14.12
CA GLU A 189 1.88 -5.35 14.91
C GLU A 189 3.41 -5.52 14.83
N ILE A 190 3.98 -5.41 13.62
CA ILE A 190 5.43 -5.56 13.39
C ILE A 190 6.23 -4.45 14.07
N LEU A 191 5.75 -3.20 14.03
CA LEU A 191 6.50 -2.04 14.51
C LEU A 191 5.98 -1.49 15.84
N ARG A 192 5.12 -2.23 16.56
CA ARG A 192 4.40 -1.75 17.76
C ARG A 192 5.31 -1.09 18.77
N ASP A 193 6.41 -1.75 19.13
CA ASP A 193 7.39 -1.31 20.12
C ASP A 193 8.25 -0.13 19.67
N LEU A 194 8.27 0.16 18.38
CA LEU A 194 9.04 1.27 17.81
C LEU A 194 8.23 2.57 17.72
N HIS A 195 6.90 2.51 17.84
CA HIS A 195 6.06 3.73 17.78
C HIS A 195 6.44 4.73 18.87
N VAL A 196 6.64 4.24 20.10
CA VAL A 196 7.05 5.06 21.25
C VAL A 196 8.48 5.61 21.13
N GLN A 197 9.29 5.06 20.22
CA GLN A 197 10.68 5.49 19.98
C GLN A 197 10.81 6.54 18.87
N GLY A 198 9.72 6.85 18.16
CA GLY A 198 9.72 7.85 17.09
C GLY A 198 9.43 7.26 15.70
N VAL A 199 8.53 6.29 15.61
CA VAL A 199 8.06 5.71 14.34
C VAL A 199 6.56 5.97 14.19
N VAL A 200 6.15 6.48 13.04
CA VAL A 200 4.74 6.64 12.65
C VAL A 200 4.52 5.89 11.36
N VAL A 201 3.56 4.98 11.37
CA VAL A 201 3.20 4.18 10.20
C VAL A 201 1.85 4.65 9.67
N TYR A 202 1.75 4.94 8.39
CA TYR A 202 0.48 5.19 7.73
C TYR A 202 0.41 4.36 6.44
N ILE A 203 -0.37 3.28 6.48
CA ILE A 203 -0.51 2.30 5.40
C ILE A 203 0.89 1.88 4.90
N ASP A 204 1.33 2.35 3.73
CA ASP A 204 2.59 2.04 3.07
C ASP A 204 3.74 2.99 3.42
N ASP A 205 3.44 4.15 4.00
CA ASP A 205 4.40 5.18 4.36
C ASP A 205 4.85 5.04 5.83
N ILE A 206 6.15 4.94 6.07
CA ILE A 206 6.75 4.89 7.42
C ILE A 206 7.59 6.14 7.65
N LEU A 207 7.20 6.96 8.62
CA LEU A 207 7.97 8.10 9.08
C LEU A 207 8.76 7.73 10.34
N ILE A 208 10.05 8.02 10.31
CA ILE A 208 10.98 7.81 11.42
C ILE A 208 11.54 9.17 11.80
N TYR A 209 11.59 9.48 13.09
CA TYR A 209 12.10 10.74 13.58
C TYR A 209 12.91 10.58 14.87
N SER A 210 13.96 11.38 15.04
CA SER A 210 14.81 11.32 16.23
C SER A 210 15.56 12.64 16.49
N ALA A 211 15.97 12.88 17.73
CA ALA A 211 16.67 14.10 18.14
C ALA A 211 18.14 14.14 17.68
N THR A 212 18.85 13.00 17.74
CA THR A 212 20.28 12.91 17.38
C THR A 212 20.50 11.99 16.19
N ARG A 213 21.59 12.21 15.45
CA ARG A 213 21.92 11.40 14.27
C ARG A 213 22.17 9.94 14.64
N ALA A 214 22.90 9.71 15.74
CA ALA A 214 23.22 8.36 16.22
C ALA A 214 21.95 7.56 16.60
N ALA A 215 21.04 8.18 17.35
CA ALA A 215 19.75 7.57 17.68
C ALA A 215 18.93 7.29 16.42
N HIS A 216 18.95 8.22 15.46
CA HIS A 216 18.23 8.07 14.20
C HIS A 216 18.74 6.89 13.37
N VAL A 217 20.06 6.76 13.19
CA VAL A 217 20.66 5.62 12.49
C VAL A 217 20.26 4.31 13.16
N SER A 218 20.36 4.24 14.51
CA SER A 218 19.95 3.05 15.25
C SER A 218 18.47 2.69 15.03
N LEU A 219 17.58 3.68 15.09
CA LEU A 219 16.14 3.46 14.92
C LEU A 219 15.79 3.03 13.49
N VAL A 220 16.36 3.68 12.47
CA VAL A 220 16.15 3.28 11.07
C VAL A 220 16.66 1.86 10.82
N ARG A 221 17.81 1.48 11.39
CA ARG A 221 18.32 0.10 11.31
C ARG A 221 17.37 -0.91 11.95
N LYS A 222 16.82 -0.60 13.14
CA LYS A 222 15.81 -1.46 13.79
C LYS A 222 14.58 -1.64 12.92
N VAL A 223 14.06 -0.56 12.33
CA VAL A 223 12.90 -0.62 11.43
C VAL A 223 13.23 -1.47 10.19
N LEU A 224 14.34 -1.21 9.51
CA LEU A 224 14.74 -1.99 8.33
C LEU A 224 14.95 -3.48 8.65
N GLY A 225 15.55 -3.80 9.81
CA GLY A 225 15.71 -5.17 10.29
C GLY A 225 14.36 -5.87 10.51
N ARG A 226 13.42 -5.21 11.21
CA ARG A 226 12.09 -5.77 11.46
C ARG A 226 11.28 -5.96 10.17
N LEU A 227 11.38 -5.03 9.23
CA LEU A 227 10.76 -5.20 7.92
C LEU A 227 11.33 -6.43 7.19
N LEU A 228 12.65 -6.62 7.22
CA LEU A 228 13.31 -7.78 6.62
C LEU A 228 12.93 -9.11 7.25
N GLU A 229 12.82 -9.18 8.59
CA GLU A 229 12.37 -10.37 9.32
C GLU A 229 10.97 -10.82 8.89
N HIS A 230 10.15 -9.88 8.41
CA HIS A 230 8.79 -10.12 7.93
C HIS A 230 8.66 -10.08 6.40
N ASP A 231 9.77 -10.20 5.64
CA ASP A 231 9.79 -10.12 4.17
C ASP A 231 9.11 -8.87 3.59
N LEU A 232 9.22 -7.74 4.27
CA LEU A 232 8.74 -6.45 3.81
C LEU A 232 9.92 -5.65 3.23
N TYR A 233 9.74 -5.17 2.00
CA TYR A 233 10.79 -4.51 1.24
C TYR A 233 10.45 -3.06 0.96
N ILE A 234 11.47 -2.23 0.87
CA ILE A 234 11.37 -0.78 0.73
C ILE A 234 11.57 -0.37 -0.73
N LYS A 235 10.78 0.61 -1.18
CA LYS A 235 10.92 1.27 -2.46
C LYS A 235 11.90 2.44 -2.36
N ALA A 236 13.19 2.13 -2.53
CA ALA A 236 14.29 3.08 -2.42
C ALA A 236 14.02 4.40 -3.19
N GLU A 237 13.43 4.32 -4.39
CA GLU A 237 13.18 5.46 -5.28
C GLU A 237 12.29 6.55 -4.67
N LYS A 238 11.49 6.19 -3.67
CA LYS A 238 10.57 7.10 -2.98
C LYS A 238 10.99 7.44 -1.55
N CYS A 239 12.08 6.85 -1.07
CA CYS A 239 12.55 7.08 0.28
C CYS A 239 13.32 8.38 0.38
N VAL A 240 13.22 9.03 1.55
CA VAL A 240 14.06 10.18 1.89
C VAL A 240 14.72 9.95 3.24
N PHE A 241 16.03 10.18 3.31
CA PHE A 241 16.84 9.91 4.50
C PHE A 241 17.42 11.19 5.08
N PHE A 242 17.56 11.24 6.41
CA PHE A 242 18.27 12.27 7.16
C PHE A 242 17.86 13.72 6.85
N LYS A 243 16.58 13.97 6.57
CA LYS A 243 16.08 15.31 6.29
C LYS A 243 15.84 16.09 7.59
N ARG A 244 15.89 17.43 7.50
CA ARG A 244 15.45 18.38 8.54
C ARG A 244 13.96 18.70 8.46
N ALA A 245 13.39 18.50 7.28
CA ALA A 245 11.97 18.64 7.02
C ALA A 245 11.52 17.60 5.99
N VAL A 246 10.32 17.07 6.14
CA VAL A 246 9.76 16.03 5.26
C VAL A 246 8.27 16.24 5.06
N SER A 247 7.80 15.90 3.86
CA SER A 247 6.38 15.86 3.52
C SER A 247 5.78 14.50 3.90
N PHE A 248 4.76 14.51 4.74
CA PHE A 248 4.08 13.30 5.22
C PHE A 248 2.58 13.58 5.40
N LEU A 249 1.72 12.78 4.75
CA LEU A 249 0.25 12.89 4.82
C LEU A 249 -0.33 14.28 4.49
N GLY A 250 0.33 15.05 3.62
CA GLY A 250 -0.08 16.41 3.25
C GLY A 250 0.35 17.49 4.24
N TYR A 251 1.24 17.16 5.17
CA TYR A 251 1.89 18.09 6.08
C TYR A 251 3.39 18.13 5.82
N ARG A 252 3.97 19.32 5.94
CA ARG A 252 5.40 19.53 6.01
C ARG A 252 5.81 19.51 7.49
N ILE A 253 6.49 18.46 7.88
CA ILE A 253 7.02 18.25 9.24
C ILE A 253 8.46 18.75 9.26
N SER A 254 8.83 19.53 10.27
CA SER A 254 10.17 20.11 10.42
C SER A 254 10.54 20.32 11.89
N THR A 255 11.80 20.71 12.14
CA THR A 255 12.28 21.11 13.47
C THR A 255 11.51 22.30 14.08
N SER A 256 10.94 23.17 13.25
CA SER A 256 10.16 24.33 13.69
C SER A 256 8.68 24.00 13.92
N GLY A 257 8.25 22.76 13.68
CA GLY A 257 6.87 22.32 13.81
C GLY A 257 6.28 21.75 12.52
N VAL A 258 4.97 21.59 12.52
CA VAL A 258 4.20 20.95 11.45
C VAL A 258 3.30 21.99 10.79
N VAL A 259 3.40 22.11 9.46
CA VAL A 259 2.61 23.04 8.65
C VAL A 259 1.89 22.26 7.57
N MET A 260 0.63 22.62 7.28
CA MET A 260 -0.10 22.02 6.16
C MET A 260 0.53 22.44 4.82
N GLU A 261 0.67 21.52 3.88
CA GLU A 261 1.27 21.87 2.59
C GLU A 261 0.41 22.83 1.77
N CYS A 262 1.05 23.84 1.17
CA CYS A 262 0.40 24.90 0.42
C CYS A 262 -0.49 24.39 -0.72
N ASP A 263 -0.18 23.25 -1.33
CA ASP A 263 -0.95 22.70 -2.44
C ASP A 263 -2.31 22.14 -1.99
N ARG A 264 -2.42 21.60 -0.77
CA ARG A 264 -3.72 21.26 -0.18
C ARG A 264 -4.50 22.51 0.23
N VAL A 265 -3.82 23.51 0.77
CA VAL A 265 -4.45 24.80 1.12
C VAL A 265 -5.01 25.47 -0.13
N LYS A 266 -4.28 25.44 -1.26
CA LYS A 266 -4.76 25.92 -2.57
C LYS A 266 -5.93 25.09 -3.09
N ALA A 267 -5.87 23.75 -2.98
CA ALA A 267 -6.98 22.89 -3.41
C ALA A 267 -8.27 23.16 -2.61
N GLY A 268 -8.16 23.38 -1.29
CA GLY A 268 -9.30 23.78 -0.46
C GLY A 268 -9.79 25.21 -0.74
N ARG A 269 -8.87 26.15 -0.97
CA ARG A 269 -9.20 27.55 -1.26
C ARG A 269 -9.82 27.76 -2.64
N ASN A 270 -9.44 26.92 -3.61
CA ASN A 270 -9.98 26.91 -4.97
C ASN A 270 -11.10 25.87 -5.14
N TRP A 271 -11.60 25.31 -4.03
CA TRP A 271 -12.70 24.37 -4.12
C TRP A 271 -13.93 25.10 -4.67
N PRO A 272 -14.53 24.65 -5.78
CA PRO A 272 -15.72 25.30 -6.32
C PRO A 272 -16.85 25.21 -5.29
N THR A 273 -17.66 26.27 -5.19
CA THR A 273 -18.81 26.26 -4.29
C THR A 273 -19.71 25.07 -4.65
N PRO A 274 -19.92 24.12 -3.72
CA PRO A 274 -20.67 22.91 -4.03
C PRO A 274 -22.11 23.28 -4.37
N THR A 275 -22.63 22.65 -5.42
CA THR A 275 -23.99 22.84 -5.93
C THR A 275 -24.90 21.67 -5.58
N THR A 276 -24.33 20.55 -5.13
CA THR A 276 -25.09 19.35 -4.75
C THR A 276 -24.75 18.87 -3.35
N VAL A 277 -25.69 18.17 -2.69
CA VAL A 277 -25.48 17.58 -1.35
C VAL A 277 -24.30 16.61 -1.32
N LYS A 278 -24.05 15.89 -2.43
CA LYS A 278 -22.90 14.98 -2.57
C LYS A 278 -21.56 15.71 -2.69
N GLU A 279 -21.54 16.98 -3.11
CA GLU A 279 -20.33 17.80 -3.17
C GLU A 279 -20.03 18.49 -1.82
N VAL A 280 -21.02 18.54 -0.92
CA VAL A 280 -20.89 19.06 0.45
C VAL A 280 -20.43 17.98 1.44
N GLN A 281 -20.78 16.71 1.20
CA GLN A 281 -20.48 15.55 2.04
C GLN A 281 -19.10 14.95 1.77
#